data_AF-A0AAU5ABK1-F1
#
_entry.id   AF-A0AAU5ABK1-F1
#
_cell.length_a   1.000
_cell.length_b   1.000
_cell.length_c   1.000
_cell.angle_alpha   90.00
_cell.angle_beta   90.00
_cell.angle_gamma   90.00
#
_symmetry.space_group_name_H-M   'P 1'
#
loop_
_entity.id
_entity.type
_entity.pdbx_description
1 polymer ?
#
loop_
_entity_poly.entity_id
_entity_poly.type
_entity_poly.pdbx_seq_one_letter_code
_entity_poly.pdbx_strand_id
1 'polypeptide(L)'
;MHQHNVQLLGADLQIGLRDADGERVVGVIAPTRDFDPSTLDHDTAAYRPFTGPSFDAGAANTTAWRAADLGAANGHGNALFVAEILAPIARAGAAAHGQLLKPNTIGHILDEQSNGVNLVNGLHLRWGMGYALPDRRTLS
;
A
#
# COMPACT_ATOMS: atom_id res chain seq x y z
N MET A 1 0.83 -13.28 -5.40
CA MET A 1 2.06 -12.65 -4.86
C MET A 1 2.88 -13.55 -3.93
N HIS A 2 2.24 -14.45 -3.17
CA HIS A 2 2.80 -15.05 -1.95
C HIS A 2 4.07 -15.92 -2.08
N GLN A 3 4.44 -16.42 -3.28
CA GLN A 3 5.54 -17.41 -3.37
C GLN A 3 6.78 -16.95 -4.16
N HIS A 4 6.66 -16.10 -5.18
CA HIS A 4 7.80 -15.82 -6.06
C HIS A 4 8.72 -14.68 -5.60
N ASN A 5 8.22 -13.72 -4.81
CA ASN A 5 8.98 -12.51 -4.47
C ASN A 5 9.40 -12.45 -2.99
N VAL A 6 8.55 -12.90 -2.07
CA VAL A 6 8.78 -12.76 -0.62
C VAL A 6 10.03 -13.52 -0.17
N GLN A 7 10.25 -14.73 -0.71
CA GLN A 7 11.47 -15.50 -0.42
C GLN A 7 12.74 -14.82 -0.91
N LEU A 8 12.74 -14.15 -2.07
CA LEU A 8 13.90 -13.40 -2.55
C LEU A 8 14.18 -12.17 -1.67
N LEU A 9 13.12 -11.57 -1.14
CA LEU A 9 13.20 -10.40 -0.28
C LEU A 9 13.65 -10.74 1.14
N GLY A 10 13.45 -11.99 1.59
CA GLY A 10 13.66 -12.38 2.99
C GLY A 10 12.68 -11.71 3.95
N ALA A 11 11.62 -11.11 3.42
CA ALA A 11 10.76 -10.19 4.15
C ALA A 11 9.59 -10.90 4.84
N ASP A 12 9.29 -10.49 6.06
CA ASP A 12 8.13 -10.99 6.82
C ASP A 12 6.86 -10.20 6.43
N LEU A 13 6.34 -10.50 5.25
CA LEU A 13 5.09 -9.96 4.69
C LEU A 13 4.09 -11.06 4.41
N GLN A 14 2.84 -10.83 4.81
CA GLN A 14 1.71 -11.62 4.33
C GLN A 14 0.62 -10.71 3.77
N ILE A 15 0.14 -11.03 2.57
CA ILE A 15 -1.15 -10.57 2.07
C ILE A 15 -2.03 -11.81 2.09
N GLY A 16 -3.13 -11.75 2.87
CA GLY A 16 -3.80 -12.94 3.37
C GLY A 16 -2.99 -13.59 4.49
N LEU A 17 -3.27 -13.20 5.73
CA LEU A 17 -2.63 -13.72 6.94
C LEU A 17 -2.98 -15.20 7.12
N ARG A 18 -1.96 -16.02 7.37
CA ARG A 18 -2.14 -17.43 7.73
C ARG A 18 -2.65 -17.53 9.17
N ASP A 19 -3.58 -18.46 9.42
CA ASP A 19 -4.14 -18.69 10.76
C ASP A 19 -3.07 -18.93 11.82
N ALA A 20 -1.99 -19.65 11.46
CA ALA A 20 -0.86 -19.94 12.35
C ALA A 20 -0.08 -18.70 12.83
N ASP A 21 -0.18 -17.56 12.13
CA ASP A 21 0.49 -16.31 12.49
C ASP A 21 -0.44 -15.32 13.20
N GLY A 22 -1.68 -15.70 13.51
CA GLY A 22 -2.67 -14.81 14.13
C GLY A 22 -2.19 -14.17 15.44
N GLU A 23 -1.44 -14.91 16.26
CA GLU A 23 -0.92 -14.45 17.55
C GLU A 23 0.16 -13.36 17.41
N ARG A 24 0.78 -13.22 16.23
CA ARG A 24 1.82 -12.22 15.96
C ARG A 24 1.24 -10.86 15.57
N VAL A 25 -0.07 -10.78 15.30
CA VAL A 25 -0.73 -9.58 14.80
C VAL A 25 -1.43 -8.81 15.92
N VAL A 26 -0.97 -7.59 16.16
CA VAL A 26 -1.62 -6.64 17.08
C VAL A 26 -2.77 -5.90 16.39
N GLY A 27 -3.79 -5.54 17.17
CA GLY A 27 -4.94 -4.80 16.67
C GLY A 27 -4.59 -3.35 16.31
N VAL A 28 -5.16 -2.87 15.20
CA VAL A 28 -5.13 -1.46 14.82
C VAL A 28 -5.99 -0.66 15.79
N ILE A 29 -5.44 0.42 16.32
CA ILE A 29 -6.18 1.41 17.10
C ILE A 29 -6.78 2.41 16.11
N ALA A 30 -8.11 2.52 16.09
CA ALA A 30 -8.79 3.43 15.18
C ALA A 30 -8.45 4.89 15.54
N PRO A 31 -8.08 5.73 14.56
CA PRO A 31 -7.96 7.17 14.78
C PRO A 31 -9.35 7.80 14.94
N THR A 32 -9.40 9.02 15.50
CA THR A 32 -10.60 9.85 15.43
C THR A 32 -10.93 10.14 13.97
N ARG A 33 -12.21 10.08 13.60
CA ARG A 33 -12.67 10.37 12.24
C ARG A 33 -13.15 11.82 12.16
N ASP A 34 -12.45 12.63 11.37
CA ASP A 34 -12.78 14.05 11.15
C ASP A 34 -13.42 14.30 9.77
N PHE A 35 -13.82 13.25 9.05
CA PHE A 35 -14.38 13.30 7.71
C PHE A 35 -15.58 12.36 7.58
N ASP A 36 -16.69 12.85 7.05
CA ASP A 36 -17.89 12.07 6.73
C ASP A 36 -18.03 11.89 5.20
N PRO A 37 -17.74 10.69 4.66
CA PRO A 37 -17.89 10.38 3.25
C PRO A 37 -19.29 10.63 2.67
N SER A 38 -20.33 10.58 3.50
CA SER A 38 -21.72 10.74 3.03
C SER A 38 -22.06 12.17 2.61
N THR A 39 -21.22 13.14 2.97
CA THR A 39 -21.39 14.55 2.57
C THR A 39 -20.78 14.86 1.20
N LEU A 40 -20.14 13.90 0.54
CA LEU A 40 -19.60 14.06 -0.81
C LEU A 40 -20.72 14.10 -1.86
N ASP A 41 -20.57 14.96 -2.87
CA ASP A 41 -21.48 14.95 -4.02
C ASP A 41 -21.31 13.65 -4.83
N HIS A 42 -22.44 13.04 -5.19
CA HIS A 42 -22.54 11.74 -5.84
C HIS A 42 -21.92 11.73 -7.24
N ASP A 43 -21.81 12.88 -7.90
CA ASP A 43 -21.25 13.01 -9.24
C ASP A 43 -19.72 13.11 -9.27
N THR A 44 -19.08 13.19 -8.10
CA THR A 44 -17.63 13.35 -7.99
C THR A 44 -16.87 12.01 -8.12
N ALA A 45 -15.63 12.08 -8.60
CA ALA A 45 -14.72 10.94 -8.63
C ALA A 45 -14.41 10.40 -7.22
N ALA A 46 -14.50 11.24 -6.18
CA ALA A 46 -14.25 10.89 -4.79
C ALA A 46 -15.35 10.06 -4.14
N TYR A 47 -16.62 10.23 -4.57
CA TYR A 47 -17.76 9.59 -3.92
C TYR A 47 -17.62 8.07 -3.86
N ARG A 48 -17.36 7.41 -4.99
CA ARG A 48 -17.36 5.92 -5.06
C ARG A 48 -16.24 5.29 -4.23
N PRO A 49 -14.97 5.76 -4.29
CA PRO A 49 -13.90 5.20 -3.45
C PRO A 49 -14.16 5.36 -1.95
N PHE A 50 -14.77 6.46 -1.51
CA PHE A 50 -15.02 6.71 -0.07
C PHE A 50 -16.32 6.09 0.47
N THR A 51 -17.30 5.77 -0.39
CA THR A 51 -18.61 5.24 0.03
C THR A 51 -18.87 3.79 -0.38
N GLY A 52 -18.00 3.17 -1.18
CA GLY A 52 -18.16 1.79 -1.64
C GLY A 52 -18.10 0.75 -0.50
N PRO A 53 -16.93 0.18 -0.17
CA PRO A 53 -16.77 -0.63 1.05
C PRO A 53 -16.74 0.24 2.31
N SER A 54 -17.24 -0.29 3.44
CA SER A 54 -17.19 0.43 4.72
C SER A 54 -15.75 0.83 5.09
N PHE A 55 -15.52 2.12 5.28
CA PHE A 55 -14.23 2.72 5.65
C PHE A 55 -13.99 2.64 7.17
N ASP A 56 -14.18 1.46 7.77
CA ASP A 56 -13.95 1.26 9.21
C ASP A 56 -12.56 0.70 9.48
N ALA A 57 -11.77 1.41 10.30
CA ALA A 57 -10.48 0.92 10.77
C ALA A 57 -10.61 -0.40 11.58
N GLY A 58 -11.76 -0.60 12.24
CA GLY A 58 -12.08 -1.85 12.93
C GLY A 58 -12.12 -3.08 12.02
N ALA A 59 -12.44 -2.91 10.73
CA ALA A 59 -12.46 -4.00 9.76
C ALA A 59 -11.11 -4.72 9.67
N ALA A 60 -10.00 -3.98 9.78
CA ALA A 60 -8.63 -4.52 9.76
C ALA A 60 -8.33 -5.51 10.89
N ASN A 61 -9.13 -5.48 11.97
CA ASN A 61 -9.00 -6.37 13.12
C ASN A 61 -9.80 -7.66 13.00
N THR A 62 -10.66 -7.78 11.98
CA THR A 62 -11.48 -9.00 11.78
C THR A 62 -10.67 -10.12 11.14
N THR A 63 -10.95 -11.38 11.51
CA THR A 63 -10.33 -12.56 10.88
C THR A 63 -10.59 -12.59 9.37
N ALA A 64 -11.80 -12.23 8.95
CA ALA A 64 -12.17 -12.21 7.53
C ALA A 64 -11.33 -11.22 6.72
N TRP A 65 -11.10 -10.01 7.25
CA TRP A 65 -10.18 -9.05 6.62
C TRP A 65 -8.78 -9.62 6.57
N ARG A 66 -8.22 -10.04 7.72
CA ARG A 66 -6.83 -10.51 7.82
C ARG A 66 -6.52 -11.64 6.85
N ALA A 67 -7.43 -12.62 6.72
CA ALA A 67 -7.26 -13.75 5.80
C ALA A 67 -7.44 -13.40 4.31
N ALA A 68 -8.01 -12.24 3.97
CA ALA A 68 -8.30 -11.88 2.59
C ALA A 68 -7.04 -11.43 1.81
N ASP A 69 -6.94 -11.84 0.54
CA ASP A 69 -5.87 -11.40 -0.37
C ASP A 69 -6.23 -10.04 -1.01
N LEU A 70 -6.07 -8.96 -0.24
CA LEU A 70 -6.34 -7.58 -0.68
C LEU A 70 -5.02 -6.83 -0.90
N GLY A 71 -4.40 -7.02 -2.07
CA GLY A 71 -3.07 -6.48 -2.37
C GLY A 71 -2.90 -4.95 -2.29
N ALA A 72 -4.00 -4.20 -2.26
CA ALA A 72 -3.99 -2.75 -2.11
C ALA A 72 -4.06 -2.25 -0.65
N ALA A 73 -4.46 -3.11 0.31
CA ALA A 73 -4.86 -2.64 1.64
C ALA A 73 -4.52 -3.57 2.81
N ASN A 74 -4.34 -4.88 2.57
CA ASN A 74 -4.24 -5.88 3.63
C ASN A 74 -2.86 -6.55 3.71
N GLY A 75 -1.81 -5.73 3.73
CA GLY A 75 -0.46 -6.21 4.03
C GLY A 75 -0.23 -6.31 5.53
N HIS A 76 0.20 -7.47 6.01
CA HIS A 76 0.64 -7.72 7.38
C HIS A 76 2.15 -7.87 7.45
N GLY A 77 2.79 -7.03 8.26
CA GLY A 77 4.23 -7.03 8.48
C GLY A 77 4.61 -6.01 9.56
N ASN A 78 5.90 -5.74 9.70
CA ASN A 78 6.43 -4.73 10.62
C ASN A 78 7.18 -3.61 9.86
N ALA A 79 7.75 -2.64 10.59
CA ALA A 79 8.51 -1.55 9.97
C ALA A 79 9.74 -2.03 9.18
N LEU A 80 10.41 -3.09 9.64
CA LEU A 80 11.57 -3.67 8.94
C LEU A 80 11.16 -4.23 7.57
N PHE A 81 10.01 -4.90 7.50
CA PHE A 81 9.47 -5.42 6.24
C PHE A 81 9.38 -4.32 5.16
N VAL A 82 8.90 -3.12 5.50
CA VAL A 82 8.77 -2.00 4.54
C VAL A 82 10.14 -1.65 3.94
N ALA A 83 11.18 -1.61 4.77
CA ALA A 83 12.54 -1.36 4.30
C ALA A 83 13.03 -2.52 3.39
N GLU A 84 12.76 -3.77 3.76
CA GLU A 84 13.18 -4.95 2.99
C GLU A 84 12.53 -5.00 1.60
N ILE A 85 11.24 -4.66 1.48
CA ILE A 85 10.56 -4.69 0.17
C ILE A 85 10.89 -3.50 -0.72
N LEU A 86 11.27 -2.37 -0.15
CA LEU A 86 11.71 -1.20 -0.91
C LEU A 86 13.22 -1.24 -1.20
N ALA A 87 14.00 -2.04 -0.47
CA ALA A 87 15.45 -2.14 -0.65
C ALA A 87 15.88 -2.48 -2.08
N PRO A 88 15.21 -3.37 -2.84
CA PRO A 88 15.57 -3.61 -4.23
C PRO A 88 15.51 -2.36 -5.09
N ILE A 89 14.59 -1.43 -4.85
CA ILE A 89 14.50 -0.18 -5.60
C ILE A 89 15.79 0.64 -5.40
N ALA A 90 16.23 0.76 -4.14
CA ALA A 90 17.46 1.49 -3.79
C ALA A 90 18.75 0.76 -4.23
N ARG A 91 18.70 -0.57 -4.38
CA ARG A 91 19.86 -1.42 -4.70
C ARG A 91 19.84 -1.94 -6.14
N ALA A 92 19.30 -1.17 -7.08
CA ALA A 92 19.27 -1.51 -8.51
C ALA A 92 18.70 -2.93 -8.79
N GLY A 93 17.70 -3.32 -8.02
CA GLY A 93 16.99 -4.60 -8.10
C GLY A 93 17.55 -5.74 -7.25
N ALA A 94 18.63 -5.53 -6.50
CA ALA A 94 19.20 -6.56 -5.62
C ALA A 94 18.34 -6.76 -4.35
N ALA A 95 18.04 -8.02 -4.03
CA ALA A 95 17.26 -8.41 -2.86
C ALA A 95 18.15 -9.02 -1.76
N ALA A 96 17.57 -9.45 -0.64
CA ALA A 96 18.33 -10.19 0.38
C ALA A 96 18.94 -11.47 -0.21
N HIS A 97 18.20 -12.11 -1.12
CA HIS A 97 18.63 -13.31 -1.83
C HIS A 97 18.54 -13.07 -3.34
N GLY A 98 19.69 -12.82 -3.97
CA GLY A 98 19.80 -12.70 -5.42
C GLY A 98 19.28 -11.38 -5.99
N GLN A 99 18.79 -11.44 -7.23
CA GLN A 99 18.32 -10.29 -8.01
C GLN A 99 16.82 -10.43 -8.25
N LEU A 100 16.04 -9.45 -7.78
CA LEU A 100 14.59 -9.43 -7.98
C LEU A 100 14.21 -8.86 -9.35
N LEU A 101 14.83 -7.74 -9.74
CA LEU A 101 14.55 -7.02 -10.99
C LEU A 101 15.86 -6.61 -11.65
N LYS A 102 15.91 -6.46 -12.98
CA LYS A 102 17.11 -5.90 -13.63
C LYS A 102 17.25 -4.42 -13.26
N PRO A 103 18.48 -3.86 -13.15
CA PRO A 103 18.69 -2.44 -12.86
C PRO A 103 17.86 -1.51 -13.75
N ASN A 104 17.84 -1.76 -15.07
CA ASN A 104 17.09 -0.94 -16.02
C ASN A 104 15.57 -1.02 -15.82
N THR A 105 15.06 -2.09 -15.21
CA THR A 105 13.63 -2.23 -14.90
C THR A 105 13.20 -1.30 -13.76
N ILE A 106 14.10 -0.96 -12.84
CA ILE A 106 13.77 -0.07 -11.72
C ILE A 106 13.44 1.33 -12.22
N GLY A 107 14.12 1.83 -13.26
CA GLY A 107 13.86 3.18 -13.80
C GLY A 107 12.40 3.39 -14.21
N HIS A 108 11.75 2.35 -14.73
CA HIS A 108 10.37 2.41 -15.18
C HIS A 108 9.36 2.80 -14.09
N ILE A 109 9.61 2.45 -12.83
CA ILE A 109 8.68 2.82 -11.74
C ILE A 109 8.74 4.33 -11.43
N LEU A 110 9.82 4.99 -11.85
CA LEU A 110 10.08 6.42 -11.64
C LEU A 110 9.64 7.28 -12.84
N ASP A 111 9.27 6.65 -13.97
CA ASP A 111 8.74 7.36 -15.14
C ASP A 111 7.39 7.99 -14.79
N GLU A 112 7.31 9.33 -14.82
CA GLU A 112 6.10 10.08 -14.49
C GLU A 112 4.94 9.68 -15.43
N GLN A 113 3.86 9.19 -14.84
CA GLN A 113 2.61 8.82 -15.52
C GLN A 113 1.55 9.92 -15.39
N SER A 114 1.55 10.66 -14.28
CA SER A 114 0.68 11.83 -14.08
C SER A 114 1.23 12.77 -13.00
N ASN A 115 0.86 14.04 -13.07
CA ASN A 115 1.30 15.10 -12.15
C ASN A 115 0.21 16.17 -12.06
N GLY A 116 -0.53 16.19 -10.94
CA GLY A 116 -1.68 17.07 -10.80
C GLY A 116 -2.49 16.83 -9.55
N VAL A 117 -3.60 17.55 -9.42
CA VAL A 117 -4.56 17.36 -8.34
C VAL A 117 -5.26 16.02 -8.54
N ASN A 118 -5.17 15.15 -7.54
CA ASN A 118 -5.89 13.89 -7.52
C ASN A 118 -7.37 14.16 -7.22
N LEU A 119 -8.26 13.69 -8.11
CA LEU A 119 -9.69 13.96 -8.01
C LEU A 119 -10.40 13.24 -6.86
N VAL A 120 -9.73 12.30 -6.19
CA VAL A 120 -10.28 11.56 -5.04
C VAL A 120 -9.95 12.29 -3.75
N ASN A 121 -8.67 12.56 -3.48
CA ASN A 121 -8.24 13.14 -2.19
C ASN A 121 -7.85 14.63 -2.25
N GLY A 122 -7.91 15.26 -3.42
CA GLY A 122 -7.59 16.68 -3.62
C GLY A 122 -6.11 17.04 -3.50
N LEU A 123 -5.24 16.09 -3.14
CA LEU A 123 -3.81 16.35 -2.99
C LEU A 123 -3.14 16.48 -4.35
N HIS A 124 -2.11 17.32 -4.43
CA HIS A 124 -1.23 17.33 -5.59
C HIS A 124 -0.33 16.08 -5.54
N LEU A 125 -0.54 15.14 -6.46
CA LEU A 125 0.20 13.90 -6.53
C LEU A 125 0.90 13.77 -7.87
N ARG A 126 2.16 13.33 -7.79
CA ARG A 126 2.93 12.88 -8.94
C ARG A 126 3.04 11.36 -8.88
N TRP A 127 2.56 10.67 -9.91
CA TRP A 127 2.55 9.21 -9.96
C TRP A 127 3.55 8.69 -10.96
N GLY A 128 4.34 7.70 -10.56
CA GLY A 128 5.02 6.77 -11.45
C GLY A 128 4.16 5.52 -11.67
N MET A 129 4.77 4.44 -12.13
CA MET A 129 4.05 3.16 -12.26
C MET A 129 3.90 2.47 -10.90
N GLY A 130 2.76 2.72 -10.24
CA GLY A 130 2.40 2.10 -8.96
C GLY A 130 3.01 2.76 -7.71
N TYR A 131 3.84 3.80 -7.88
CA TYR A 131 4.46 4.56 -6.79
C TYR A 131 4.09 6.03 -6.85
N ALA A 132 3.80 6.63 -5.69
CA ALA A 132 3.76 8.08 -5.55
C ALA A 132 5.21 8.60 -5.53
N LEU A 133 5.51 9.52 -6.44
CA LEU A 133 6.82 10.17 -6.54
C LEU A 133 6.87 11.39 -5.63
N PRO A 134 8.03 11.72 -5.03
CA PRO A 134 8.14 12.83 -4.09
C PRO A 134 7.85 14.16 -4.79
N ASP A 135 7.02 15.00 -4.18
CA ASP A 135 6.72 16.37 -4.63
C ASP A 135 6.49 17.28 -3.41
N ARG A 136 7.01 18.50 -3.44
CA ARG A 136 6.85 19.46 -2.33
C ARG A 136 5.42 20.00 -2.21
N ARG A 137 4.61 19.89 -3.28
CA ARG A 137 3.23 20.38 -3.34
C ARG A 137 2.22 19.39 -2.73
N THR A 138 2.64 18.18 -2.37
CA THR A 138 1.72 17.15 -1.89
C THR A 138 1.12 17.46 -0.51
N LEU A 139 1.86 18.15 0.37
CA LEU A 139 1.41 18.52 1.72
C LEU A 139 1.67 20.01 2.02
N SER A 140 1.68 20.85 0.99
CA SER A 140 1.87 22.31 1.10
C SER A 140 0.58 23.04 1.43
#